data_AF-A0A3B8MB58-F1
#
_entry.id   AF-A0A3B8MB58-F1
#
_cell.length_a   1.000
_cell.length_b   1.000
_cell.length_c   1.000
_cell.angle_alpha   90.00
_cell.angle_beta   90.00
_cell.angle_gamma   90.00
#
_symmetry.space_group_name_H-M   'P 1'
#
loop_
_entity.id
_entity.type
_entity.pdbx_description
1 polymer ?
#
loop_
_entity_poly.entity_id
_entity_poly.type
_entity_poly.pdbx_seq_one_letter_code
_entity_poly.pdbx_strand_id
1 'polypeptide(L)'
;MAIYLIAYAGLHSLLTTVRIKSRIDNCCPGFSRFYRSTYSVVSIVTPDPLLGFLKEGALLYSISGWAREALFGLQMLSAIGFLYAARAIDLGEFLGYRSPSVERGGLSVDGAYRICRHPLFLIA
;
A
#
# COMPACT_ATOMS: atom_id res chain seq x y z
N MET A 1 13.96 -19.63 5.24
CA MET A 1 12.85 -18.80 5.78
C MET A 1 13.33 -17.72 6.76
N ALA A 2 13.93 -18.05 7.91
CA ALA A 2 14.31 -17.05 8.92
C ALA A 2 15.29 -15.98 8.42
N ILE A 3 16.39 -16.38 7.74
CA ILE A 3 17.36 -15.43 7.15
C ILE A 3 16.69 -14.49 6.15
N TYR A 4 15.76 -15.01 5.34
CA TYR A 4 15.02 -14.23 4.36
C TYR A 4 14.11 -13.21 5.04
N LEU A 5 13.39 -13.61 6.09
CA LEU A 5 12.55 -12.70 6.87
C LEU A 5 13.37 -11.60 7.53
N ILE A 6 14.55 -11.94 8.07
CA ILE A 6 15.46 -10.96 8.66
C ILE A 6 15.98 -9.99 7.60
N ALA A 7 16.37 -10.50 6.43
CA ALA A 7 16.82 -9.67 5.31
C ALA A 7 15.70 -8.76 4.79
N TYR A 8 14.47 -9.29 4.65
CA TYR A 8 13.29 -8.51 4.27
C TYR A 8 12.98 -7.43 5.31
N ALA A 9 12.90 -7.77 6.60
CA ALA A 9 12.67 -6.81 7.66
C ALA A 9 13.76 -5.74 7.70
N GLY A 10 15.02 -6.15 7.57
CA GLY A 10 16.16 -5.24 7.47
C GLY A 10 16.04 -4.28 6.30
N LEU A 11 15.81 -4.78 5.08
CA LEU A 11 15.62 -3.95 3.89
C LEU A 11 14.42 -3.01 4.04
N HIS A 12 13.28 -3.51 4.49
CA HIS A 12 12.07 -2.72 4.68
C HIS A 12 12.26 -1.60 5.72
N SER A 13 12.87 -1.89 6.88
CA SER A 13 13.21 -0.89 7.90
C SER A 13 14.26 0.11 7.41
N LEU A 14 15.21 -0.35 6.60
CA LEU A 14 16.24 0.49 6.02
C LEU A 14 15.63 1.48 5.02
N LEU A 15 14.74 1.02 4.13
CA LEU A 15 14.04 1.86 3.15
C LEU A 15 13.00 2.80 3.78
N THR A 16 12.48 2.52 4.97
CA THR A 16 11.61 3.47 5.70
C THR A 16 12.39 4.57 6.42
N THR A 17 13.70 4.40 6.59
CA THR A 17 14.51 5.35 7.36
C THR A 17 14.71 6.66 6.60
N VAL A 18 14.40 7.79 7.26
CA VAL A 18 14.52 9.16 6.71
C VAL A 18 15.93 9.46 6.18
N ARG A 19 16.97 8.89 6.80
CA ARG A 19 18.38 9.06 6.39
C ARG A 19 18.64 8.54 4.96
N ILE A 20 18.02 7.44 4.58
CA ILE A 20 18.22 6.84 3.26
C ILE A 20 17.44 7.59 2.21
N LYS A 21 16.19 7.96 2.53
CA LYS A 21 15.41 8.87 1.69
C LYS A 21 16.21 10.16 1.42
N SER A 22 16.75 10.80 2.46
CA SER A 22 17.54 12.03 2.32
C SER A 22 18.83 11.82 1.50
N ARG A 23 19.54 10.70 1.65
CA ARG A 23 20.69 10.38 0.80
C ARG A 23 20.30 10.22 -0.67
N ILE A 24 19.20 9.53 -0.95
CA ILE A 24 18.71 9.33 -2.31
C ILE A 24 18.22 10.66 -2.91
N ASP A 25 17.55 11.49 -2.13
CA ASP A 25 17.14 12.83 -2.52
C ASP A 25 18.36 13.70 -2.91
N ASN A 26 19.49 13.56 -2.20
CA ASN A 26 20.73 14.28 -2.49
C ASN A 26 21.51 13.72 -3.69
N CYS A 27 21.59 12.40 -3.85
CA CYS A 27 22.35 11.77 -4.93
C CYS A 27 21.58 11.76 -6.27
N CYS A 28 20.26 11.63 -6.22
CA CYS A 28 19.38 11.46 -7.38
C CYS A 28 18.08 12.27 -7.20
N PRO A 29 18.11 13.61 -7.27
CA PRO A 29 16.95 14.46 -7.01
C PRO A 29 15.75 14.16 -7.92
N GLY A 30 15.98 13.71 -9.15
CA GLY A 30 14.92 13.29 -10.09
C GLY A 30 14.18 12.01 -9.70
N PHE A 31 14.77 11.19 -8.81
CA PHE A 31 14.21 9.92 -8.33
C PHE A 31 13.38 10.08 -7.04
N SER A 32 13.52 11.20 -6.34
CA SER A 32 12.81 11.47 -5.07
C SER A 32 11.30 11.23 -5.15
N ARG A 33 10.67 11.63 -6.27
CA ARG A 33 9.24 11.42 -6.55
C ARG A 33 8.87 9.93 -6.66
N PHE A 34 9.72 9.12 -7.30
CA PHE A 34 9.49 7.69 -7.48
C PHE A 34 9.82 6.87 -6.23
N TYR A 35 10.59 7.42 -5.29
CA TYR A 35 11.00 6.74 -4.06
C TYR A 35 9.85 6.06 -3.33
N ARG A 36 8.71 6.76 -3.17
CA ARG A 36 7.53 6.24 -2.48
C ARG A 36 6.96 5.02 -3.22
N SER A 37 6.74 5.14 -4.53
CA SER A 37 6.22 4.03 -5.33
C SER A 37 7.18 2.85 -5.34
N THR A 38 8.48 3.08 -5.56
CA THR A 38 9.51 2.03 -5.57
C THR A 38 9.56 1.30 -4.24
N TYR A 39 9.58 2.01 -3.11
CA TYR A 39 9.54 1.39 -1.79
C TYR A 39 8.27 0.55 -1.57
N SER A 40 7.10 1.06 -1.96
CA SER A 40 5.84 0.32 -1.84
C SER A 40 5.87 -0.96 -2.68
N VAL A 41 6.32 -0.89 -3.93
CA VAL A 41 6.45 -2.06 -4.82
C VAL A 41 7.46 -3.05 -4.24
N VAL A 42 8.64 -2.61 -3.84
CA VAL A 42 9.65 -3.48 -3.21
C VAL A 42 9.08 -4.14 -1.96
N SER A 43 8.34 -3.42 -1.13
CA SER A 43 7.75 -3.97 0.10
C SER A 43 6.65 -5.01 -0.15
N ILE A 44 5.93 -4.90 -1.27
CA ILE A 44 4.88 -5.86 -1.64
C ILE A 44 5.46 -7.09 -2.36
N VAL A 45 6.44 -6.87 -3.25
CA VAL A 45 7.03 -7.93 -4.09
C VAL A 45 8.07 -8.75 -3.33
N THR A 46 8.90 -8.12 -2.50
CA THR A 46 9.96 -8.83 -1.76
C THR A 46 9.44 -9.93 -0.84
N PRO A 47 8.27 -9.86 -0.19
CA PRO A 47 7.79 -11.00 0.59
C PRO A 47 7.13 -12.10 -0.26
N ASP A 48 6.79 -11.88 -1.54
CA ASP A 48 6.07 -12.87 -2.37
C ASP A 48 6.78 -14.24 -2.46
N PRO A 49 8.11 -14.33 -2.65
CA PRO A 49 8.81 -15.61 -2.64
C PRO A 49 8.71 -16.38 -1.30
N LEU A 50 8.32 -15.75 -0.18
CA LEU A 50 8.01 -16.46 1.07
C LEU A 50 6.84 -17.41 0.90
N LEU A 51 5.86 -17.07 0.05
CA LEU A 51 4.71 -17.91 -0.22
C LEU A 51 5.12 -19.23 -0.89
N GLY A 52 6.19 -19.22 -1.70
CA GLY A 52 6.75 -20.44 -2.29
C GLY A 52 7.43 -21.38 -1.30
N PHE A 53 7.76 -20.91 -0.08
CA PHE A 53 8.23 -21.80 1.01
C PHE A 53 7.09 -22.41 1.83
N LEU A 54 5.84 -21.97 1.63
CA LEU A 54 4.68 -22.62 2.24
C LEU A 54 4.41 -23.93 1.51
N LYS A 55 4.11 -24.99 2.25
CA LYS A 55 3.72 -26.27 1.64
C LYS A 55 2.48 -26.06 0.78
N GLU A 56 2.60 -26.35 -0.51
CA GLU A 56 1.47 -26.39 -1.43
C GLU A 56 0.37 -27.32 -0.89
N GLY A 57 -0.87 -26.84 -0.87
CA GLY A 57 -2.03 -27.63 -0.43
C GLY A 57 -2.27 -27.70 1.08
N ALA A 58 -1.43 -27.07 1.92
CA ALA A 58 -1.77 -26.92 3.33
C ALA A 58 -2.94 -25.93 3.47
N LEU A 59 -4.13 -26.44 3.80
CA LEU A 59 -5.29 -25.63 4.13
C LEU A 59 -4.97 -24.77 5.36
N LEU A 60 -4.67 -23.48 5.15
CA LEU A 60 -4.36 -22.54 6.24
C LEU A 60 -5.58 -22.23 7.09
N TYR A 61 -6.72 -22.01 6.44
CA TYR A 61 -8.01 -21.84 7.07
C TYR A 61 -9.12 -22.13 6.06
N SER A 62 -10.28 -22.57 6.54
CA SER A 62 -11.48 -22.75 5.73
C SER A 62 -12.67 -22.12 6.44
N ILE A 63 -13.41 -21.27 5.73
CA ILE A 63 -14.64 -20.67 6.20
C ILE A 63 -15.75 -21.20 5.31
N SER A 64 -16.76 -21.80 5.94
CA SER A 64 -17.88 -22.45 5.25
C SER A 64 -19.21 -21.82 5.64
N GLY A 65 -20.24 -22.08 4.83
CA GLY A 65 -21.60 -21.61 5.06
C GLY A 65 -21.75 -20.09 4.87
N TRP A 66 -22.69 -19.51 5.61
CA TRP A 66 -23.09 -18.10 5.48
C TRP A 66 -21.95 -17.11 5.76
N ALA A 67 -20.99 -17.48 6.62
CA ALA A 67 -19.83 -16.65 6.94
C ALA A 67 -18.92 -16.43 5.71
N ARG A 68 -18.82 -17.42 4.83
CA ARG A 68 -18.06 -17.30 3.58
C ARG A 68 -18.69 -16.26 2.66
N GLU A 69 -20.01 -16.35 2.48
CA GLU A 69 -20.76 -15.43 1.62
C GLU A 69 -20.73 -14.00 2.19
N ALA A 70 -20.80 -13.85 3.52
CA ALA A 70 -20.66 -12.56 4.17
C ALA A 70 -19.27 -11.94 3.94
N LEU A 71 -18.20 -12.73 4.03
CA LEU A 71 -16.84 -12.25 3.76
C LEU A 71 -16.63 -11.90 2.28
N PHE A 72 -17.17 -12.69 1.35
CA PHE A 72 -17.15 -12.34 -0.08
C PHE A 72 -17.93 -11.04 -0.34
N GLY A 73 -19.09 -10.87 0.28
CA GLY A 73 -19.85 -9.62 0.22
C GLY A 73 -19.03 -8.44 0.75
N LEU A 74 -18.35 -8.62 1.89
CA LEU A 74 -17.48 -7.60 2.47
C LEU A 74 -16.29 -7.25 1.57
N GLN A 75 -15.67 -8.25 0.92
CA GLN A 75 -14.61 -8.03 -0.06
C GLN A 75 -15.09 -7.25 -1.28
N MET A 76 -16.30 -7.56 -1.79
CA MET A 76 -16.90 -6.80 -2.89
C MET A 76 -17.20 -5.36 -2.48
N LEU A 77 -17.75 -5.14 -1.29
CA LEU A 77 -17.99 -3.80 -0.75
C LEU A 77 -16.68 -3.02 -0.57
N SER A 78 -15.63 -3.69 -0.08
CA SER A 78 -14.28 -3.12 0.02
C SER A 78 -13.73 -2.75 -1.36
N ALA A 79 -13.85 -3.61 -2.37
CA ALA A 79 -13.41 -3.31 -3.73
C ALA A 79 -14.16 -2.10 -4.33
N ILE A 80 -15.48 -2.02 -4.16
CA ILE A 80 -16.29 -0.89 -4.63
C ILE A 80 -15.91 0.39 -3.89
N GLY A 81 -15.81 0.33 -2.56
CA GLY A 81 -15.43 1.47 -1.73
C GLY A 81 -14.00 1.94 -2.02
N PHE A 82 -13.08 1.03 -2.33
CA PHE A 82 -11.72 1.35 -2.76
C PHE A 82 -11.75 2.14 -4.06
N LEU A 83 -12.53 1.71 -5.05
CA LEU A 83 -12.70 2.44 -6.31
C LEU A 83 -13.34 3.83 -6.10
N TYR A 84 -14.30 3.93 -5.17
CA TYR A 84 -14.90 5.21 -4.80
C TYR A 84 -13.89 6.15 -4.13
N ALA A 85 -13.14 5.66 -3.14
CA ALA A 85 -12.10 6.42 -2.45
C ALA A 85 -10.94 6.79 -3.40
N ALA A 86 -10.53 5.88 -4.28
CA ALA A 86 -9.49 6.12 -5.27
C ALA A 86 -9.87 7.21 -6.29
N ARG A 87 -11.17 7.43 -6.56
CA ARG A 87 -11.62 8.56 -7.41
C ARG A 87 -11.54 9.92 -6.71
N ALA A 88 -11.64 9.94 -5.38
CA ALA A 88 -11.51 11.17 -4.61
C ALA A 88 -10.04 11.60 -4.44
N ILE A 89 -9.09 10.73 -4.77
CA ILE A 89 -7.66 10.90 -4.50
C ILE A 89 -6.90 10.93 -5.83
N ASP A 90 -5.98 11.88 -6.01
CA ASP A 90 -5.05 11.82 -7.13
C ASP A 90 -4.05 10.68 -6.87
N LEU A 91 -4.32 9.50 -7.45
CA LEU A 91 -3.47 8.32 -7.30
C LEU A 91 -2.03 8.58 -7.75
N GLY A 92 -1.82 9.48 -8.72
CA GLY A 92 -0.49 9.89 -9.17
C GLY A 92 0.26 10.64 -8.08
N GLU A 93 -0.42 11.56 -7.38
CA GLU A 93 0.14 12.26 -6.23
C GLU A 93 0.35 11.31 -5.03
N PHE A 94 -0.62 10.45 -4.75
CA PHE A 94 -0.54 9.48 -3.66
C PHE A 94 0.62 8.48 -3.85
N LEU A 95 0.81 7.96 -5.06
CA LEU A 95 1.91 7.05 -5.40
C LEU A 95 3.25 7.77 -5.59
N GLY A 96 3.25 9.11 -5.68
CA GLY A 96 4.45 9.93 -5.85
C GLY A 96 4.87 10.16 -7.31
N TYR A 97 4.08 9.70 -8.29
CA TYR A 97 4.34 9.95 -9.71
C TYR A 97 4.13 11.41 -10.12
N ARG A 98 3.28 12.14 -9.42
CA ARG A 98 2.98 13.56 -9.65
C ARG A 98 3.35 14.37 -8.42
N SER A 99 4.02 15.50 -8.62
CA SER A 99 4.28 16.45 -7.53
C SER A 99 2.96 17.05 -7.03
N PRO A 100 2.81 17.29 -5.72
CA PRO A 100 1.63 17.98 -5.19
C PRO A 100 1.44 19.31 -5.91
N SER A 101 0.28 19.52 -6.53
CA SER A 101 -0.02 20.80 -7.16
C SER A 101 -0.26 21.83 -6.06
N VAL A 102 0.51 22.92 -6.04
CA VAL A 102 0.40 24.01 -5.05
C VAL A 102 -1.03 24.59 -4.98
N GLU A 103 -1.77 24.56 -6.09
CA GLU A 103 -3.17 25.01 -6.16
C GLU A 103 -4.18 24.09 -5.45
N ARG A 104 -3.85 22.81 -5.19
CA ARG A 104 -4.69 21.85 -4.44
C ARG A 104 -4.33 21.76 -2.96
N GLY A 105 -3.61 22.73 -2.40
CA GLY A 105 -3.34 22.83 -0.96
C GLY A 105 -4.58 23.03 -0.07
N GLY A 106 -5.79 23.05 -0.64
CA GLY A 106 -7.05 23.12 0.11
C GLY A 106 -7.43 21.76 0.71
N LEU A 107 -7.90 21.77 1.95
CA LEU A 107 -8.44 20.58 2.62
C LEU A 107 -9.67 20.08 1.85
N SER A 108 -9.57 18.91 1.22
CA SER A 108 -10.73 18.25 0.62
C SER A 108 -11.59 17.62 1.72
N VAL A 109 -12.83 18.09 1.86
CA VAL A 109 -13.83 17.58 2.82
C VAL A 109 -14.99 16.87 2.12
N ASP A 110 -14.92 16.72 0.80
CA ASP A 110 -15.98 16.17 -0.04
C ASP A 110 -15.85 14.66 -0.25
N GLY A 111 -16.97 14.02 -0.58
CA GLY A 111 -17.02 12.58 -0.91
C GLY A 111 -16.53 11.69 0.23
N ALA A 112 -15.55 10.83 -0.06
CA ALA A 112 -14.99 9.87 0.89
C ALA A 112 -14.25 10.53 2.07
N TYR A 113 -13.69 11.72 1.86
CA TYR A 113 -12.98 12.48 2.91
C TYR A 113 -13.91 13.02 4.01
N ARG A 114 -15.22 13.08 3.75
CA ARG A 114 -16.22 13.46 4.76
C ARG A 114 -16.38 12.40 5.86
N ILE A 115 -16.10 11.13 5.55
CA ILE A 115 -16.28 10.00 6.47
C ILE A 115 -15.03 9.83 7.32
N CYS A 116 -13.84 9.87 6.71
CA CYS A 116 -12.58 9.75 7.43
C CYS A 116 -11.43 10.44 6.69
N ARG A 117 -10.34 10.75 7.42
CA ARG A 117 -9.17 11.46 6.87
C ARG A 117 -8.37 10.65 5.85
N HIS A 118 -8.44 9.31 5.92
CA HIS A 118 -7.69 8.38 5.06
C HIS A 118 -8.61 7.29 4.51
N PRO A 119 -9.54 7.62 3.59
CA PRO A 119 -10.55 6.68 3.13
C PRO A 119 -9.97 5.45 2.41
N LEU A 120 -8.84 5.62 1.71
CA LEU A 120 -8.13 4.50 1.09
C LEU A 120 -7.65 3.46 2.11
N PHE A 121 -7.18 3.87 3.30
CA PHE A 121 -6.66 2.93 4.31
C PHE A 121 -7.76 2.28 5.15
N LEU A 122 -8.94 2.89 5.23
CA LEU A 122 -10.06 2.31 5.94
C LEU A 122 -10.72 1.18 5.11
N ILE A 123 -10.70 1.32 3.78
CA ILE A 123 -11.44 0.45 2.88
C ILE A 123 -10.56 -0.62 2.22
N ALA A 124 -9.26 -0.35 2.03
CA ALA A 124 -8.29 -1.32 1.53
C ALA A 124 -7.83 -2.30 2.62
#